data_AF-A0ABD5T106-F1
#
_entry.id   AF-A0ABD5T106-F1
#
_cell.length_a   1.000
_cell.length_b   1.000
_cell.length_c   1.000
_cell.angle_alpha   90.00
_cell.angle_beta   90.00
_cell.angle_gamma   90.00
#
_symmetry.space_group_name_H-M   'P 1'
#
loop_
_entity.id
_entity.type
_entity.pdbx_description
1 polymer ?
#
loop_
_entity_poly.entity_id
_entity_poly.type
_entity_poly.pdbx_seq_one_letter_code
_entity_poly.pdbx_strand_id
1 'polypeptide(L)'
;MNENDRALVQFTALAHGLFHTYELSIPLFVGLWMAEFGVSAAVIGAVVSVGYGVIGVGAPVSGVLSDRLDARRLISAAVVGMGVGFGVVALARGPITLGAAV
;
A
#
# COMPACT_ATOMS: atom_id res chain seq x y z
N MET A 1 24.45 -20.84 2.90
CA MET A 1 23.91 -19.56 3.40
C MET A 1 24.97 -18.89 4.23
N ASN A 2 25.44 -17.72 3.80
CA ASN A 2 26.27 -16.85 4.63
C ASN A 2 25.34 -15.90 5.46
N GLU A 3 25.93 -15.07 6.32
CA GLU A 3 25.17 -14.12 7.14
C GLU A 3 24.40 -13.08 6.30
N ASN A 4 24.95 -12.70 5.14
CA ASN A 4 24.31 -11.76 4.24
C ASN A 4 23.03 -12.34 3.60
N ASP A 5 23.04 -13.63 3.23
CA ASP A 5 21.84 -14.31 2.70
C ASP A 5 20.70 -14.28 3.73
N ARG A 6 21.02 -14.49 5.01
CA ARG A 6 20.03 -14.41 6.09
C ARG A 6 19.49 -12.99 6.25
N ALA A 7 20.36 -11.98 6.24
CA ALA A 7 19.96 -10.58 6.37
C ALA A 7 19.07 -10.14 5.20
N LEU A 8 19.39 -10.58 3.98
CA LEU A 8 18.58 -10.30 2.79
C LEU A 8 17.19 -10.91 2.89
N VAL A 9 17.09 -12.20 3.24
CA VAL A 9 15.80 -12.88 3.41
C VAL A 9 14.97 -12.20 4.50
N GLN A 10 15.56 -11.84 5.63
CA GLN A 10 14.86 -11.14 6.70
C GLN A 10 14.34 -9.77 6.25
N PHE A 11 15.18 -8.99 5.57
CA PHE A 11 14.80 -7.68 5.06
C PHE A 11 13.65 -7.76 4.04
N THR A 12 13.77 -8.64 3.05
CA THR A 12 12.74 -8.76 2.00
C THR A 12 11.44 -9.36 2.54
N ALA A 13 11.51 -10.38 3.41
CA ALA A 13 10.33 -10.98 4.02
C ALA A 13 9.59 -9.98 4.93
N LEU A 14 10.32 -9.20 5.73
CA LEU A 14 9.71 -8.17 6.58
C LEU A 14 9.05 -7.07 5.74
N ALA A 15 9.73 -6.59 4.69
CA ALA A 15 9.17 -5.58 3.81
C ALA A 15 7.91 -6.08 3.09
N HIS A 16 7.91 -7.34 2.64
CA HIS A 16 6.75 -7.99 2.04
C HIS A 16 5.59 -8.16 3.05
N GLY A 17 5.90 -8.59 4.28
CA GLY A 17 4.91 -8.67 5.35
C GLY A 17 4.31 -7.32 5.70
N LEU A 18 5.11 -6.25 5.74
CA LEU A 18 4.64 -4.88 5.91
C LEU A 18 3.76 -4.44 4.75
N PHE A 19 4.11 -4.79 3.52
CA PHE A 19 3.29 -4.50 2.34
C PHE A 19 1.90 -5.12 2.43
N HIS A 20 1.80 -6.41 2.76
CA HIS A 20 0.48 -7.01 2.93
C HIS A 20 -0.24 -6.54 4.18
N THR A 21 0.48 -6.16 5.24
CA THR A 21 -0.14 -5.53 6.42
C THR A 21 -0.78 -4.20 6.04
N TYR A 22 -0.07 -3.37 5.27
CA TYR A 22 -0.61 -2.12 4.72
C TYR A 22 -1.86 -2.40 3.88
N GLU A 23 -1.73 -3.28 2.88
CA GLU A 23 -2.79 -3.61 1.93
C GLU A 23 -4.04 -4.19 2.61
N LEU A 24 -3.87 -5.19 3.48
CA LEU A 24 -4.95 -5.93 4.13
C LEU A 24 -5.58 -5.19 5.32
N SER A 25 -5.00 -4.08 5.76
CA SER A 25 -5.62 -3.25 6.80
C SER A 25 -6.76 -2.39 6.25
N ILE A 26 -6.71 -1.98 4.97
CA ILE A 26 -7.70 -1.10 4.34
C ILE A 26 -9.14 -1.60 4.47
N PRO A 27 -9.46 -2.90 4.25
CA PRO A 27 -10.82 -3.41 4.36
C PRO A 27 -11.40 -3.29 5.77
N LEU A 28 -10.54 -3.24 6.81
CA LEU A 28 -10.97 -3.04 8.19
C LEU A 28 -11.62 -1.67 8.42
N PHE A 29 -11.26 -0.67 7.60
CA PHE A 29 -11.78 0.69 7.71
C PHE A 29 -13.05 0.95 6.89
N VAL A 30 -13.46 0.03 6.00
CA VAL A 30 -14.59 0.24 5.08
C VAL A 30 -15.88 0.62 5.82
N GLY A 31 -16.25 -0.12 6.87
CA GLY A 31 -17.44 0.18 7.67
C GLY A 31 -17.34 1.53 8.40
N LEU A 32 -16.13 1.90 8.84
CA LEU A 32 -15.88 3.19 9.51
C LEU A 32 -16.02 4.35 8.52
N TRP A 33 -15.47 4.24 7.31
CA TRP A 33 -15.60 5.27 6.29
C TRP A 33 -17.03 5.41 5.75
N MET A 34 -17.78 4.32 5.67
CA MET A 34 -19.20 4.38 5.33
C MET A 34 -19.97 5.21 6.37
N ALA A 35 -19.73 4.97 7.66
CA ALA A 35 -20.37 5.70 8.75
C ALA A 35 -19.92 7.17 8.80
N GLU A 36 -18.61 7.42 8.70
CA GLU A 36 -18.01 8.75 8.79
C GLU A 36 -18.43 9.65 7.62
N PHE A 37 -18.42 9.12 6.39
CA PHE A 37 -18.73 9.90 5.20
C PHE A 37 -20.19 9.80 4.75
N GLY A 38 -21.02 8.99 5.43
CA GLY A 38 -22.43 8.83 5.13
C GLY A 38 -22.71 8.24 3.74
N VAL A 39 -21.84 7.34 3.25
CA VAL A 39 -21.92 6.77 1.90
C VAL A 39 -22.15 5.26 1.92
N SER A 40 -22.65 4.73 0.80
CA SER A 40 -22.91 3.30 0.64
C SER A 40 -21.63 2.48 0.51
N ALA A 41 -21.75 1.17 0.77
CA ALA A 41 -20.67 0.21 0.56
C ALA A 41 -20.19 0.19 -0.91
N ALA A 42 -21.08 0.45 -1.87
CA ALA A 42 -20.72 0.51 -3.29
C ALA A 42 -19.76 1.67 -3.58
N VAL A 43 -19.95 2.83 -2.95
CA VAL A 43 -19.08 3.99 -3.13
C VAL A 43 -17.71 3.74 -2.52
N ILE A 44 -17.63 3.30 -1.27
CA ILE A 44 -16.34 3.01 -0.62
C ILE A 44 -15.62 1.85 -1.29
N GLY A 45 -16.34 0.79 -1.67
CA GLY A 45 -15.80 -0.35 -2.39
C GLY A 45 -15.18 0.06 -3.73
N ALA A 46 -15.84 0.93 -4.49
CA ALA A 46 -15.28 1.46 -5.73
C ALA A 46 -14.01 2.30 -5.49
N VAL A 47 -14.02 3.17 -4.48
CA VAL A 47 -12.86 3.97 -4.07
C VAL A 47 -11.66 3.07 -3.73
N VAL A 48 -11.86 2.09 -2.85
CA VAL A 48 -10.81 1.15 -2.43
C VAL A 48 -10.32 0.29 -3.60
N SER A 49 -11.23 -0.13 -4.50
CA SER A 49 -10.87 -0.93 -5.68
C SER A 49 -9.98 -0.18 -6.65
N VAL A 50 -10.21 1.13 -6.85
CA VAL A 50 -9.33 1.97 -7.68
C VAL A 50 -7.93 2.03 -7.07
N GLY A 51 -7.83 2.23 -5.75
CA GLY A 51 -6.56 2.20 -5.03
C GLY A 51 -5.79 0.89 -5.21
N TYR A 52 -6.45 -0.24 -4.95
CA TYR A 52 -5.85 -1.57 -5.22
C TYR A 52 -5.51 -1.79 -6.69
N GLY A 53 -6.28 -1.22 -7.62
CA GLY A 53 -5.96 -1.22 -9.03
C GLY A 53 -4.61 -0.57 -9.33
N VAL A 54 -4.30 0.55 -8.68
CA VAL A 54 -2.99 1.21 -8.79
C VAL A 54 -1.88 0.31 -8.26
N ILE A 55 -2.09 -0.39 -7.14
CA ILE A 55 -1.15 -1.37 -6.61
C ILE A 55 -0.90 -2.50 -7.63
N GLY A 56 -1.97 -3.05 -8.21
CA GLY A 56 -1.90 -4.12 -9.20
C GLY A 56 -1.14 -3.71 -10.47
N VAL A 57 -1.38 -2.49 -10.98
CA VAL A 57 -0.64 -1.93 -12.13
C VAL A 57 0.80 -1.56 -11.75
N GLY A 58 1.04 -1.11 -10.53
CA GLY A 58 2.36 -0.76 -10.02
C GLY A 58 3.28 -1.97 -9.86
N ALA A 59 2.75 -3.17 -9.64
CA ALA A 59 3.53 -4.39 -9.48
C ALA A 59 4.41 -4.77 -10.71
N PRO A 60 3.88 -4.87 -11.95
CA PRO A 60 4.74 -5.12 -13.11
C PRO A 60 5.72 -3.98 -13.37
N VAL A 61 5.32 -2.72 -13.12
CA VAL A 61 6.21 -1.56 -13.27
C VAL A 61 7.38 -1.63 -12.30
N SER A 62 7.12 -1.95 -11.03
CA SER A 62 8.17 -2.09 -10.01
C SER A 62 9.09 -3.28 -10.30
N GLY A 63 8.55 -4.37 -10.87
CA GLY A 63 9.34 -5.48 -11.40
C GLY A 63 10.35 -5.02 -12.44
N VAL A 64 9.91 -4.31 -13.49
CA VAL A 64 10.80 -3.77 -14.53
C VAL A 64 11.81 -2.77 -13.96
N LEU A 65 11.41 -1.94 -12.99
CA LEU A 65 12.32 -1.00 -12.34
C LEU A 65 13.40 -1.71 -11.52
N SER A 66 13.10 -2.88 -10.93
CA SER A 66 14.05 -3.66 -10.14
C SER A 66 15.20 -4.23 -10.97
N ASP A 67 15.02 -4.38 -12.28
CA ASP A 67 16.09 -4.79 -13.19
C ASP A 67 17.12 -3.67 -13.45
N ARG A 68 16.74 -2.41 -13.18
CA ARG A 68 17.51 -1.22 -13.54
C ARG A 68 17.98 -0.38 -12.35
N LEU A 69 17.31 -0.51 -11.21
CA LEU A 69 17.55 0.27 -10.00
C LEU A 69 17.95 -0.63 -8.84
N ASP A 70 18.64 -0.07 -7.86
CA ASP A 70 19.00 -0.80 -6.65
C ASP A 70 17.73 -1.27 -5.89
N ALA A 71 17.60 -2.59 -5.74
CA ALA A 71 16.44 -3.22 -5.13
C ALA A 71 16.23 -2.79 -3.68
N ARG A 72 17.32 -2.58 -2.92
CA ARG A 72 17.22 -2.12 -1.53
C ARG A 72 16.59 -0.74 -1.45
N ARG A 73 17.03 0.22 -2.28
CA ARG A 73 16.43 1.55 -2.38
C ARG A 73 14.97 1.51 -2.81
N LEU A 74 14.63 0.67 -3.79
CA LEU A 74 13.23 0.50 -4.23
C LEU A 74 12.33 -0.01 -3.09
N ILE A 75 12.76 -1.07 -2.39
CA ILE A 75 12.01 -1.63 -1.27
C ILE A 75 11.87 -0.61 -0.13
N SER A 76 12.95 0.09 0.23
CA SER A 76 12.89 1.12 1.26
C SER A 76 11.98 2.29 0.87
N ALA A 77 12.01 2.72 -0.40
CA ALA A 77 11.11 3.75 -0.91
C ALA A 77 9.65 3.30 -0.86
N ALA A 78 9.35 2.05 -1.20
CA ALA A 78 8.01 1.49 -1.07
C ALA A 78 7.54 1.47 0.40
N VAL A 79 8.40 1.05 1.33
CA VAL A 79 8.07 1.05 2.77
C VAL A 79 7.78 2.45 3.30
N VAL A 80 8.60 3.44 2.95
CA VAL A 80 8.35 4.85 3.32
C VAL A 80 7.07 5.34 2.65
N GLY A 81 6.85 5.01 1.38
CA GLY A 81 5.66 5.35 0.61
C GLY A 81 4.37 4.85 1.26
N MET A 82 4.37 3.63 1.81
CA MET A 82 3.22 3.10 2.58
C MET A 82 2.93 3.93 3.84
N GLY A 83 3.97 4.32 4.58
CA GLY A 83 3.81 5.21 5.73
C GLY A 83 3.24 6.57 5.34
N VAL A 84 3.73 7.15 4.24
CA VAL A 84 3.18 8.39 3.67
C VAL A 84 1.72 8.19 3.25
N GLY A 85 1.38 7.07 2.61
CA GLY A 85 0.03 6.71 2.20
C GLY A 85 -0.95 6.75 3.37
N PHE A 86 -0.63 6.10 4.50
CA PHE A 86 -1.46 6.21 5.71
C PHE A 86 -1.52 7.63 6.28
N GLY A 87 -0.42 8.39 6.20
CA GLY A 87 -0.43 9.81 6.54
C GLY A 87 -1.43 10.60 5.69
N VAL A 88 -1.53 10.32 4.40
CA VAL A 88 -2.51 10.95 3.50
C VAL A 88 -3.93 10.47 3.81
N VAL A 89 -4.13 9.17 4.06
CA VAL A 89 -5.44 8.61 4.47
C VAL A 89 -5.94 9.29 5.74
N ALA A 90 -5.07 9.52 6.72
CA ALA A 90 -5.41 10.20 7.97
C ALA A 90 -5.89 11.66 7.78
N LEU A 91 -5.59 12.27 6.63
CA LEU A 91 -6.00 13.62 6.27
C LEU A 91 -7.24 13.64 5.35
N ALA A 92 -7.76 12.48 4.95
CA ALA A 92 -8.92 12.37 4.07
C ALA A 92 -10.18 12.95 4.73
N ARG A 93 -10.94 13.76 3.98
CA ARG A 93 -12.16 14.44 4.46
C ARG A 93 -13.43 13.97 3.73
N GLY A 94 -13.31 12.91 2.93
CA GLY A 94 -14.40 12.37 2.14
C GLY A 94 -13.91 11.35 1.10
N PRO A 95 -14.84 10.71 0.36
CA PRO A 95 -14.54 9.58 -0.51
C PRO A 95 -13.54 9.90 -1.64
N ILE A 96 -13.59 11.11 -2.20
CA ILE A 96 -12.67 11.52 -3.28
C ILE A 96 -11.25 11.67 -2.74
N THR A 97 -11.07 12.39 -1.62
CA THR A 97 -9.75 12.55 -0.99
C THR A 97 -9.21 11.24 -0.45
N LEU A 98 -10.10 10.33 -0.02
CA LEU A 98 -9.73 8.98 0.37
C LEU A 98 -9.20 8.20 -0.83
N GLY A 99 -9.88 8.23 -1.98
CA GLY A 99 -9.44 7.52 -3.19
C GLY A 99 -8.14 8.02 -3.81
N ALA A 100 -7.68 9.21 -3.45
CA ALA A 100 -6.33 9.67 -3.80
C ALA A 100 -5.25 9.15 -2.84
N ALA A 101 -5.66 8.57 -1.70
CA ALA A 101 -4.81 8.16 -0.60
C ALA A 101 -4.64 6.64 -0.47
N VAL A 102 -5.65 5.87 -0.87
CA VAL A 102 -5.64 4.40 -0.98
C VAL A 102 -5.31 3.95 -2.39
#